data_AF-A0A7S4F5Y8-F1
#
_entry.id   AF-A0A7S4F5Y8-F1
#
_cell.length_a   1.000
_cell.length_b   1.000
_cell.length_c   1.000
_cell.angle_alpha   90.00
_cell.angle_beta   90.00
_cell.angle_gamma   90.00
#
_symmetry.space_group_name_H-M   'P 1'
#
loop_
_entity.id
_entity.type
_entity.pdbx_description
1 polymer ?
#
loop_
_entity_poly.entity_id
_entity_poly.type
_entity_poly.pdbx_seq_one_letter_code
_entity_poly.pdbx_strand_id
1 'polypeptide(L)'
;MGGCGSKAPESVVEGGQPAAAGKPVAKHSSTAKTAQETAEPNKNDDTRTSLSSEREAREAKEAKDAQDAAAATRLQAAARGQQGRKVVPPLKQRPCNRYRVNVQAENFGDCLCGWKKADHSDKAFMDTHGTKAKRLDSSELRGKMAKKEYNACNEYHINMQAENFGDCICGRPKAEHADSAIKGDKPVTPTIVDSEQVRARFAHNNNIASCKEYRVNMQAANFGECVCGRPKAEHTAEALKGAETERQAVDEEELRKKMTAREKTTCKEFVLDMDPNAPFGQCTCGRPKKEHLETSIKSQASNHRSTRGTHARTRGRRTRLGAPME
;
A
#
# COMPACT_ATOMS: atom_id res chain seq x y z
N MET A 1 -45.41 -3.23 -15.80
CA MET A 1 -43.93 -3.21 -15.88
C MET A 1 -43.41 -2.55 -14.63
N GLY A 2 -42.58 -3.07 -13.74
CA GLY A 2 -41.87 -4.34 -13.59
C GLY A 2 -41.11 -4.15 -12.27
N GLY A 3 -41.68 -4.62 -11.15
CA GLY A 3 -41.17 -4.36 -9.81
C GLY A 3 -40.14 -5.40 -9.41
N CYS A 4 -38.88 -4.97 -9.26
CA CYS A 4 -37.80 -5.81 -8.77
C CYS A 4 -37.69 -5.67 -7.24
N GLY A 5 -38.30 -6.60 -6.52
CA GLY A 5 -38.04 -6.83 -5.10
C GLY A 5 -36.74 -7.59 -4.93
N SER A 6 -35.80 -7.04 -4.16
CA SER A 6 -34.59 -7.76 -3.73
C SER A 6 -34.63 -7.91 -2.21
N LYS A 7 -34.87 -9.15 -1.78
CA LYS A 7 -34.71 -9.65 -0.41
C LYS A 7 -33.22 -9.61 -0.04
N ALA A 8 -32.90 -9.08 1.14
CA ALA A 8 -31.61 -9.29 1.79
C ALA A 8 -31.65 -10.58 2.64
N PRO A 9 -30.59 -11.39 2.68
CA PRO A 9 -30.44 -12.43 3.68
C PRO A 9 -29.77 -11.90 4.95
N GLU A 10 -30.38 -12.22 6.10
CA GLU A 10 -29.79 -12.17 7.42
C GLU A 10 -28.58 -13.12 7.47
N SER A 11 -27.45 -12.64 7.98
CA SER A 11 -26.33 -13.50 8.38
C SER A 11 -26.00 -13.25 9.83
N VAL A 12 -26.41 -14.21 10.65
CA VAL A 12 -25.96 -14.43 12.03
C VAL A 12 -24.55 -14.97 11.94
N VAL A 13 -23.57 -14.25 12.49
CA VAL A 13 -22.22 -14.78 12.70
C VAL A 13 -21.95 -14.74 14.19
N GLU A 14 -22.14 -15.90 14.82
CA GLU A 14 -21.68 -16.21 16.17
C GLU A 14 -20.13 -16.21 16.17
N GLY A 15 -19.55 -15.32 16.98
CA GLY A 15 -18.12 -15.26 17.22
C GLY A 15 -17.71 -16.31 18.26
N GLY A 16 -17.18 -17.44 17.80
CA GLY A 16 -16.47 -18.41 18.64
C GLY A 16 -15.05 -17.95 18.95
N GLN A 17 -14.73 -17.81 20.24
CA GLN A 17 -13.36 -17.64 20.74
C GLN A 17 -12.61 -18.98 20.70
N PRO A 18 -11.38 -19.06 20.15
CA PRO A 18 -10.50 -20.17 20.45
C PRO A 18 -9.62 -19.86 21.67
N ALA A 19 -9.81 -20.67 22.72
CA ALA A 19 -8.94 -20.72 23.89
C ALA A 19 -7.52 -21.19 23.52
N ALA A 20 -6.53 -20.40 23.93
CA ALA A 20 -5.13 -20.74 23.85
C ALA A 20 -4.75 -21.71 24.99
N ALA A 21 -4.31 -22.92 24.66
CA ALA A 21 -3.64 -23.82 25.59
C ALA A 21 -2.67 -24.76 24.84
N GLY A 22 -1.56 -24.20 24.36
CA GLY A 22 -0.42 -24.98 23.85
C GLY A 22 0.61 -25.19 24.95
N LYS A 23 0.61 -26.38 25.57
CA LYS A 23 1.72 -26.85 26.42
C LYS A 23 2.88 -27.33 25.52
N PRO A 24 4.14 -26.91 25.74
CA PRO A 24 5.27 -27.54 25.05
C PRO A 24 5.54 -28.93 25.64
N VAL A 25 5.42 -29.96 24.80
CA VAL A 25 5.85 -31.32 25.10
C VAL A 25 7.38 -31.36 25.07
N ALA A 26 7.95 -31.76 26.20
CA ALA A 26 9.37 -32.02 26.38
C ALA A 26 9.86 -33.07 25.38
N LYS A 27 10.87 -32.72 24.58
CA LYS A 27 11.64 -33.69 23.78
C LYS A 27 12.64 -34.37 24.69
N HIS A 28 12.47 -35.67 24.84
CA HIS A 28 13.41 -36.58 25.48
C HIS A 28 14.68 -36.75 24.64
N SER A 29 15.80 -36.34 25.23
CA SER A 29 17.04 -37.11 25.41
C SER A 29 17.38 -38.17 24.35
N SER A 30 18.25 -37.81 23.41
CA SER A 30 19.17 -38.73 22.75
C SER A 30 20.51 -38.69 23.49
N THR A 31 20.79 -39.73 24.25
CA THR A 31 22.08 -40.02 24.90
C THR A 31 23.09 -40.50 23.85
N ALA A 32 24.02 -39.64 23.45
CA ALA A 32 25.26 -40.06 22.80
C ALA A 32 26.38 -40.08 23.85
N LYS A 33 26.86 -41.28 24.14
CA LYS A 33 28.10 -41.55 24.88
C LYS A 33 29.27 -40.93 24.12
N THR A 34 29.87 -39.88 24.67
CA THR A 34 31.22 -39.44 24.28
C THR A 34 32.18 -39.83 25.39
N ALA A 35 33.27 -40.46 24.96
CA ALA A 35 34.32 -41.03 25.77
C ALA A 35 34.94 -39.98 26.72
N GLN A 36 35.24 -40.44 27.94
CA GLN A 36 36.09 -39.75 28.89
C GLN A 36 37.51 -39.66 28.31
N GLU A 37 37.90 -38.44 27.93
CA GLU A 37 39.29 -38.07 27.80
C GLU A 37 39.62 -37.20 29.01
N THR A 38 40.44 -37.74 29.91
CA THR A 38 40.94 -37.06 31.10
C THR A 38 41.95 -36.00 30.67
N ALA A 39 41.46 -34.79 30.42
CA ALA A 39 42.28 -33.59 30.26
C ALA A 39 42.39 -32.85 31.61
N GLU A 40 43.62 -32.50 31.94
CA GLU A 40 44.01 -31.82 33.18
C GLU A 40 43.34 -30.44 33.33
N PRO A 41 42.98 -30.02 34.57
CA PRO A 41 42.28 -28.77 34.81
C PRO A 41 43.19 -27.56 34.55
N ASN A 42 42.97 -26.89 33.42
CA ASN A 42 43.65 -25.65 33.07
C ASN A 42 42.98 -24.47 33.81
N LYS A 43 43.64 -23.96 34.86
CA LYS A 43 43.14 -22.94 35.82
C LYS A 43 42.97 -21.52 35.24
N ASN A 44 42.89 -21.38 33.92
CA ASN A 44 42.82 -20.08 33.24
C ASN A 44 41.45 -19.79 32.58
N ASP A 45 40.47 -20.69 32.68
CA ASP A 45 39.15 -20.54 32.04
C ASP A 45 38.09 -19.81 32.92
N ASP A 46 38.31 -19.72 34.23
CA ASP A 46 37.33 -19.14 35.16
C ASP A 46 37.16 -17.62 35.01
N THR A 47 38.14 -16.90 34.46
CA THR A 47 38.05 -15.44 34.27
C THR A 47 37.31 -15.01 33.01
N ARG A 48 37.10 -15.90 32.04
CA ARG A 48 36.43 -15.54 30.77
C ARG A 48 34.90 -15.62 30.87
N THR A 49 34.42 -16.51 31.73
CA THR A 49 32.99 -16.75 31.96
C THR A 49 32.32 -15.64 32.78
N SER A 50 33.08 -14.92 33.63
CA SER A 50 32.54 -13.81 34.42
C SER A 50 32.23 -12.59 33.55
N LEU A 51 33.10 -12.23 32.60
CA LEU A 51 32.92 -11.05 31.74
C LEU A 51 31.74 -11.17 30.77
N SER A 52 31.40 -12.39 30.32
CA SER A 52 30.22 -12.59 29.46
C SER A 52 28.92 -12.41 30.25
N SER A 53 28.86 -12.91 31.49
CA SER A 53 27.67 -12.78 32.34
C SER A 53 27.37 -11.33 32.74
N GLU A 54 28.40 -10.52 32.98
CA GLU A 54 28.23 -9.09 33.29
C GLU A 54 27.74 -8.29 32.07
N ARG A 55 28.15 -8.68 30.85
CA ARG A 55 27.68 -8.05 29.62
C ARG A 55 26.21 -8.36 29.35
N GLU A 56 25.80 -9.61 29.49
CA GLU A 56 24.40 -10.02 29.34
C GLU A 56 23.49 -9.31 30.36
N ALA A 57 23.95 -9.15 31.60
CA ALA A 57 23.19 -8.42 32.62
C ALA A 57 23.05 -6.92 32.29
N ARG A 58 24.08 -6.29 31.70
CA ARG A 58 24.02 -4.89 31.25
C ARG A 58 23.09 -4.71 30.05
N GLU A 59 23.18 -5.59 29.06
CA GLU A 59 22.31 -5.56 27.87
C GLU A 59 20.84 -5.79 28.26
N ALA A 60 20.55 -6.70 29.19
CA ALA A 60 19.20 -6.92 29.70
C ALA A 60 18.65 -5.70 30.47
N LYS A 61 19.50 -5.01 31.24
CA LYS A 61 19.10 -3.78 31.94
C LYS A 61 18.79 -2.66 30.96
N GLU A 62 19.66 -2.44 29.97
CA GLU A 62 19.45 -1.42 28.94
C GLU A 62 18.18 -1.67 28.11
N ALA A 63 17.91 -2.93 27.76
CA ALA A 63 16.67 -3.30 27.06
C ALA A 63 15.41 -3.00 27.88
N LYS A 64 15.47 -3.21 29.21
CA LYS A 64 14.35 -2.90 30.11
C LYS A 64 14.15 -1.39 30.26
N ASP A 65 15.22 -0.63 30.44
CA ASP A 65 15.17 0.83 30.55
C ASP A 65 14.61 1.45 29.25
N ALA A 66 14.96 0.89 28.08
CA ALA A 66 14.40 1.30 26.79
C ALA A 66 12.89 0.99 26.66
N GLN A 67 12.43 -0.15 27.17
CA GLN A 67 11.00 -0.48 27.19
C GLN A 67 10.21 0.44 28.11
N ASP A 68 10.73 0.73 29.30
CA ASP A 68 10.09 1.63 30.26
C ASP A 68 10.04 3.07 29.73
N ALA A 69 11.10 3.54 29.08
CA ALA A 69 11.11 4.85 28.39
C ALA A 69 10.08 4.92 27.25
N ALA A 70 9.94 3.85 26.46
CA ALA A 70 8.93 3.78 25.40
C ALA A 70 7.49 3.75 25.98
N ALA A 71 7.27 3.04 27.08
CA ALA A 71 5.99 3.01 27.78
C ALA A 71 5.61 4.38 28.36
N ALA A 72 6.56 5.06 29.03
CA ALA A 72 6.36 6.41 29.55
C ALA A 72 6.01 7.41 28.44
N THR A 73 6.67 7.31 27.28
CA THR A 73 6.40 8.17 26.11
C THR A 73 4.97 7.95 25.58
N ARG A 74 4.48 6.70 25.53
CA ARG A 74 3.10 6.39 25.12
C ARG A 74 2.07 6.96 26.08
N LEU A 75 2.31 6.88 27.38
CA LEU A 75 1.42 7.46 28.40
C LEU A 75 1.38 8.99 28.31
N GLN A 76 2.52 9.65 28.11
CA GLN A 76 2.58 11.10 27.93
C GLN A 76 1.86 11.56 26.66
N ALA A 77 2.00 10.82 25.55
CA ALA A 77 1.28 11.10 24.31
C ALA A 77 -0.25 10.96 24.50
N ALA A 78 -0.69 9.91 25.20
CA ALA A 78 -2.10 9.71 25.52
C ALA A 78 -2.65 10.84 26.42
N ALA A 79 -1.91 11.24 27.45
CA ALA A 79 -2.30 12.32 28.36
C ALA A 79 -2.43 13.67 27.62
N ARG A 80 -1.47 14.01 26.74
CA ARG A 80 -1.55 15.22 25.90
C ARG A 80 -2.75 15.17 24.94
N GLY A 81 -3.05 14.00 24.37
CA GLY A 81 -4.22 13.80 23.52
C GLY A 81 -5.56 13.99 24.23
N GLN A 82 -5.63 13.72 25.54
CA GLN A 82 -6.84 13.96 26.34
C GLN A 82 -6.96 15.41 26.82
N GLN A 83 -5.86 16.06 27.22
CA GLN A 83 -5.89 17.46 27.68
C GLN A 83 -6.25 18.47 26.56
N GLY A 84 -5.95 18.13 25.30
CA GLY A 84 -6.39 18.92 24.13
C GLY A 84 -7.88 18.80 23.82
N ARG A 85 -8.55 17.75 24.32
CA ARG A 85 -10.01 17.64 24.32
C ARG A 85 -10.56 18.28 25.57
N LYS A 86 -10.24 19.57 25.81
CA LYS A 86 -11.07 20.38 26.69
C LYS A 86 -12.49 20.19 26.20
N VAL A 87 -13.33 19.60 27.04
CA VAL A 87 -14.77 19.50 26.85
C VAL A 87 -15.21 20.91 26.49
N VAL A 88 -15.39 21.15 25.20
CA VAL A 88 -15.86 22.44 24.71
C VAL A 88 -17.22 22.57 25.39
N PRO A 89 -17.44 23.56 26.27
CA PRO A 89 -18.74 23.75 26.88
C PRO A 89 -19.78 23.72 25.75
N PRO A 90 -20.94 23.07 25.91
CA PRO A 90 -21.87 22.78 24.82
C PRO A 90 -22.35 24.08 24.15
N LEU A 91 -21.56 24.57 23.20
CA LEU A 91 -21.63 25.93 22.63
C LEU A 91 -22.70 26.02 21.54
N LYS A 92 -23.70 25.14 21.54
CA LYS A 92 -24.66 25.08 20.45
C LYS A 92 -26.06 25.13 21.00
N GLN A 93 -26.48 26.34 21.39
CA GLN A 93 -27.89 26.69 21.55
C GLN A 93 -28.66 26.62 20.21
N ARG A 94 -27.97 26.42 19.08
CA ARG A 94 -28.59 26.37 17.75
C ARG A 94 -28.07 25.18 16.92
N PRO A 95 -28.96 24.49 16.18
CA PRO A 95 -28.61 23.51 15.16
C PRO A 95 -27.64 24.09 14.13
N CYS A 96 -26.72 23.28 13.62
CA CYS A 96 -25.73 23.77 12.66
C CYS A 96 -26.33 23.92 11.25
N ASN A 97 -25.76 24.81 10.43
CA ASN A 97 -26.23 25.02 9.05
C ASN A 97 -25.82 23.91 8.07
N ARG A 98 -25.08 22.89 8.52
CA ARG A 98 -24.61 21.78 7.67
C ARG A 98 -24.78 20.47 8.39
N TYR A 99 -25.87 19.79 8.09
CA TYR A 99 -26.14 18.49 8.69
C TYR A 99 -25.10 17.47 8.22
N ARG A 100 -24.40 16.86 9.18
CA ARG A 100 -23.43 15.78 8.95
C ARG A 100 -23.76 14.64 9.91
N VAL A 101 -24.13 13.48 9.37
CA VAL A 101 -24.48 12.30 10.18
C VAL A 101 -23.28 11.88 11.04
N ASN A 102 -23.48 11.79 12.35
CA ASN A 102 -22.51 11.25 13.28
C ASN A 102 -22.69 9.73 13.35
N VAL A 103 -21.77 8.99 12.73
CA VAL A 103 -21.79 7.50 12.74
C VAL A 103 -21.44 6.93 14.12
N GLN A 104 -20.90 7.76 15.03
CA GLN A 104 -20.53 7.37 16.39
C GLN A 104 -21.56 7.77 17.45
N ALA A 105 -22.67 8.42 17.06
CA ALA A 105 -23.73 8.75 18.02
C ALA A 105 -24.55 7.51 18.38
N GLU A 106 -25.12 7.50 19.59
CA GLU A 106 -26.01 6.42 20.06
C GLU A 106 -27.25 6.28 19.16
N ASN A 107 -27.76 7.39 18.63
CA ASN A 107 -28.86 7.39 17.68
C ASN A 107 -28.37 7.67 16.27
N PHE A 108 -28.64 6.72 15.36
CA PHE A 108 -28.38 6.92 13.95
C PHE A 108 -29.23 8.07 13.40
N GLY A 109 -28.56 9.11 12.87
CA GLY A 109 -29.23 10.31 12.38
C GLY A 109 -29.06 11.55 13.28
N ASP A 110 -28.25 11.45 14.33
CA ASP A 110 -27.78 12.64 15.03
C ASP A 110 -26.67 13.33 14.22
N CYS A 111 -26.69 14.66 14.20
CA CYS A 111 -25.65 15.44 13.54
C CYS A 111 -24.37 15.45 14.39
N LEU A 112 -23.20 15.66 13.77
CA LEU A 112 -21.92 15.90 14.48
C LEU A 112 -21.99 17.07 15.47
N CYS A 113 -23.00 17.94 15.35
CA CYS A 113 -23.24 19.02 16.30
C CYS A 113 -24.04 18.59 17.55
N GLY A 114 -24.52 17.34 17.63
CA GLY A 114 -25.31 16.78 18.73
C GLY A 114 -26.82 16.98 18.62
N TRP A 115 -27.31 17.67 17.60
CA TRP A 115 -28.73 17.91 17.37
C TRP A 115 -29.34 16.87 16.41
N LYS A 116 -30.63 16.56 16.58
CA LYS A 116 -31.32 15.59 15.73
C LYS A 116 -31.51 16.15 14.32
N LYS A 117 -31.75 15.26 13.35
CA LYS A 117 -32.07 15.63 11.97
C LYS A 117 -33.23 16.64 11.88
N ALA A 118 -34.28 16.46 12.68
CA ALA A 118 -35.49 17.30 12.65
C ALA A 118 -35.24 18.75 13.13
N ASP A 119 -34.20 18.98 13.93
CA ASP A 119 -33.90 20.31 14.46
C ASP A 119 -33.15 21.17 13.43
N HIS A 120 -32.64 20.59 12.36
CA HIS A 120 -31.92 21.32 11.32
C HIS A 120 -32.90 21.92 10.29
N SER A 121 -32.66 23.17 9.88
CA SER A 121 -33.41 23.76 8.76
C SER A 121 -33.17 23.01 7.46
N ASP A 122 -34.13 23.02 6.52
CA ASP A 122 -34.00 22.36 5.21
C ASP A 122 -32.75 22.80 4.42
N LYS A 123 -32.32 24.05 4.61
CA LYS A 123 -31.10 24.60 4.03
C LYS A 123 -29.85 23.81 4.42
N ALA A 124 -29.85 23.19 5.60
CA ALA A 124 -28.72 22.38 6.08
C ALA A 124 -28.57 21.04 5.34
N PHE A 125 -29.62 20.60 4.62
CA PHE A 125 -29.59 19.42 3.76
C PHE A 125 -29.30 19.76 2.30
N MET A 126 -29.59 20.99 1.86
CA MET A 126 -29.39 21.42 0.47
C MET A 126 -27.94 21.81 0.15
N ASP A 127 -27.09 22.02 1.16
CA ASP A 127 -25.68 22.42 1.01
C ASP A 127 -24.75 21.27 0.55
N THR A 128 -25.32 20.18 0.01
CA THR A 128 -24.57 19.09 -0.66
C THR A 128 -24.01 19.49 -2.02
N HIS A 129 -24.24 20.73 -2.47
CA HIS A 129 -23.37 21.35 -3.46
C HIS A 129 -22.05 21.71 -2.79
N GLY A 130 -21.29 20.70 -2.38
CA GLY A 130 -19.86 20.85 -2.17
C GLY A 130 -19.35 21.65 -3.36
N THR A 131 -18.84 22.84 -3.07
CA THR A 131 -18.22 23.76 -4.04
C THR A 131 -17.60 22.90 -5.11
N LYS A 132 -18.24 22.81 -6.29
CA LYS A 132 -17.97 21.76 -7.30
C LYS A 132 -16.48 21.56 -7.28
N ALA A 133 -16.02 20.48 -6.66
CA ALA A 133 -14.60 20.28 -6.47
C ALA A 133 -14.12 20.17 -7.90
N LYS A 134 -13.55 21.26 -8.44
CA LYS A 134 -13.04 21.28 -9.79
C LYS A 134 -12.16 20.05 -9.81
N ARG A 135 -12.48 19.11 -10.69
CA ARG A 135 -11.68 17.89 -10.85
C ARG A 135 -10.30 18.39 -11.23
N LEU A 136 -9.45 18.61 -10.23
CA LEU A 136 -8.08 19.01 -10.41
C LEU A 136 -7.46 17.86 -11.18
N ASP A 137 -6.87 18.18 -12.32
CA ASP A 137 -6.22 17.18 -13.13
C ASP A 137 -5.13 16.48 -12.31
N SER A 138 -4.88 15.21 -12.61
CA SER A 138 -3.90 14.39 -11.91
C SER A 138 -2.49 15.01 -11.93
N SER A 139 -2.20 15.87 -12.90
CA SER A 139 -0.96 16.65 -12.98
C SER A 139 -0.90 17.76 -11.93
N GLU A 140 -1.98 18.50 -11.72
CA GLU A 140 -2.07 19.55 -10.69
C GLU A 140 -2.07 18.97 -9.28
N LEU A 141 -2.72 17.81 -9.08
CA LEU A 141 -2.72 17.12 -7.78
C LEU A 141 -1.30 16.63 -7.43
N ARG A 142 -0.60 16.04 -8.40
CA ARG A 142 0.81 15.64 -8.24
C ARG A 142 1.71 16.85 -8.00
N GLY A 143 1.50 17.94 -8.72
CA GLY A 143 2.24 19.20 -8.50
C GLY A 143 2.01 19.79 -7.12
N LYS A 144 0.79 19.68 -6.56
CA LYS A 144 0.50 20.13 -5.19
C LYS A 144 1.07 19.21 -4.12
N MET A 145 1.06 17.89 -4.35
CA MET A 145 1.70 16.93 -3.42
C MET A 145 3.22 17.11 -3.41
N ALA A 146 3.85 17.21 -4.59
CA ALA A 146 5.28 17.46 -4.72
C ALA A 146 5.70 18.79 -4.08
N LYS A 147 4.89 19.85 -4.21
CA LYS A 147 5.14 21.14 -3.54
C LYS A 147 4.86 21.13 -2.04
N LYS A 148 4.02 20.21 -1.54
CA LYS A 148 3.67 20.11 -0.12
C LYS A 148 4.63 19.22 0.66
N GLU A 149 5.42 18.39 -0.01
CA GLU A 149 6.49 17.59 0.61
C GLU A 149 7.79 18.39 0.85
N TYR A 150 7.97 19.55 0.22
CA TYR A 150 8.96 20.54 0.65
C TYR A 150 8.41 21.31 1.87
N ASN A 151 9.11 21.22 3.00
CA ASN A 151 8.55 21.59 4.29
C ASN A 151 8.60 23.11 4.58
N ALA A 152 7.40 23.63 4.87
CA ALA A 152 6.92 24.50 5.95
C ALA A 152 7.67 25.77 6.42
N CYS A 153 8.98 25.90 6.23
CA CYS A 153 9.68 27.11 6.68
C CYS A 153 9.70 28.14 5.57
N ASN A 154 9.01 29.26 5.80
CA ASN A 154 8.99 30.38 4.86
C ASN A 154 10.38 31.01 4.69
N GLU A 155 11.24 30.87 5.69
CA GLU A 155 12.57 31.46 5.73
C GLU A 155 13.53 30.48 6.38
N TYR A 156 14.65 30.22 5.73
CA TYR A 156 15.69 29.36 6.23
C TYR A 156 16.58 30.14 7.20
N HIS A 157 16.56 29.76 8.47
CA HIS A 157 17.40 30.35 9.51
C HIS A 157 18.40 29.32 10.01
N ILE A 158 19.69 29.60 9.90
CA ILE A 158 20.75 28.68 10.32
C ILE A 158 20.72 28.55 11.85
N ASN A 159 20.56 27.33 12.35
CA ASN A 159 20.64 27.05 13.77
C ASN A 159 22.11 26.92 14.20
N MET A 160 22.66 27.95 14.84
CA MET A 160 24.05 27.90 15.36
C MET A 160 24.24 26.94 16.53
N GLN A 161 23.16 26.35 17.07
CA GLN A 161 23.19 25.38 18.16
C GLN A 161 23.04 23.93 17.68
N ALA A 162 22.79 23.70 16.40
CA ALA A 162 22.68 22.34 15.85
C ALA A 162 24.06 21.68 15.73
N GLU A 163 24.09 20.35 15.87
CA GLU A 163 25.31 19.55 15.76
C GLU A 163 25.89 19.60 14.33
N ASN A 164 25.04 19.78 13.31
CA ASN A 164 25.45 19.96 11.93
C ASN A 164 25.29 21.42 11.48
N PHE A 165 26.39 21.99 10.95
CA PHE A 165 26.35 23.29 10.30
C PHE A 165 25.51 23.22 9.03
N GLY A 166 24.47 24.04 8.96
CA GLY A 166 23.55 24.10 7.82
C GLY A 166 22.17 23.49 8.09
N ASP A 167 21.86 23.11 9.32
CA ASP A 167 20.50 22.80 9.73
C ASP A 167 19.71 24.09 10.01
N CYS A 168 18.48 24.14 9.50
CA CYS A 168 17.55 25.21 9.81
C CYS A 168 17.07 25.10 11.26
N ILE A 169 16.57 26.19 11.86
CA ILE A 169 15.89 26.17 13.18
C ILE A 169 14.78 25.12 13.25
N CYS A 170 14.17 24.76 12.12
CA CYS A 170 13.18 23.69 12.05
C CYS A 170 13.75 22.25 12.11
N GLY A 171 15.08 22.10 12.22
CA GLY A 171 15.78 20.82 12.31
C GLY A 171 15.95 20.09 10.98
N ARG A 172 15.72 20.76 9.85
CA ARG A 172 15.92 20.18 8.50
C ARG A 172 17.12 20.81 7.80
N PRO A 173 17.87 20.04 6.99
CA PRO A 173 19.03 20.56 6.28
C PRO A 173 18.62 21.58 5.21
N LYS A 174 19.58 22.42 4.80
CA LYS A 174 19.40 23.45 3.76
C LYS A 174 18.79 22.89 2.46
N ALA A 175 19.16 21.67 2.06
CA ALA A 175 18.69 21.04 0.82
C ALA A 175 17.18 20.73 0.79
N GLU A 176 16.51 20.69 1.95
CA GLU A 176 15.07 20.41 2.03
C GLU A 176 14.20 21.68 1.98
N HIS A 177 14.82 22.87 1.98
CA HIS A 177 14.11 24.13 1.86
C HIS A 177 13.97 24.52 0.39
N ALA A 178 12.83 25.11 0.03
CA ALA A 178 12.68 25.71 -1.29
C ALA A 178 13.70 26.85 -1.46
N ASP A 179 14.21 27.05 -2.68
CA ASP A 179 15.19 28.10 -2.99
C ASP A 179 14.72 29.51 -2.56
N SER A 180 13.39 29.73 -2.54
CA SER A 180 12.78 30.97 -2.07
C SER A 180 13.03 31.24 -0.58
N ALA A 181 13.08 30.20 0.26
CA ALA A 181 13.35 30.34 1.69
C ALA A 181 14.85 30.59 1.96
N ILE A 182 15.73 30.13 1.06
CA ILE A 182 17.19 30.26 1.21
C ILE A 182 17.68 31.66 0.81
N LYS A 183 17.04 32.30 -0.17
CA LYS A 183 17.50 33.59 -0.71
C LYS A 183 17.25 34.79 0.21
N GLY A 184 16.49 34.63 1.30
CA GLY A 184 16.21 35.73 2.23
C GLY A 184 15.50 36.92 1.57
N ASP A 185 14.92 36.71 0.39
CA ASP A 185 14.10 37.71 -0.26
C ASP A 185 12.87 37.89 0.62
N LYS A 186 12.75 39.08 1.22
CA LYS A 186 11.63 39.52 2.06
C LYS A 186 10.33 38.93 1.51
N PRO A 187 9.42 38.39 2.35
CA PRO A 187 8.22 37.70 1.89
C PRO A 187 7.53 38.58 0.87
N VAL A 188 7.68 38.21 -0.40
CA VAL A 188 7.04 38.91 -1.50
C VAL A 188 5.57 38.64 -1.27
N THR A 189 4.86 39.62 -0.71
CA THR A 189 3.40 39.66 -0.77
C THR A 189 3.05 39.25 -2.18
N PRO A 190 2.25 38.19 -2.40
CA PRO A 190 2.03 37.65 -3.73
C PRO A 190 1.34 38.73 -4.56
N THR A 191 2.14 39.56 -5.21
CA THR A 191 1.72 40.33 -6.36
C THR A 191 1.31 39.26 -7.34
N ILE A 192 0.03 39.28 -7.69
CA ILE A 192 -0.55 38.43 -8.72
C ILE A 192 0.19 38.84 -10.00
N VAL A 193 1.34 38.22 -10.22
CA VAL A 193 2.09 38.39 -11.46
C VAL A 193 1.25 37.71 -12.51
N ASP A 194 0.82 38.51 -13.47
CA ASP A 194 -0.03 38.07 -14.55
C ASP A 194 0.58 36.83 -15.21
N SER A 195 -0.24 35.79 -15.34
CA SER A 195 0.18 34.45 -15.75
C SER A 195 0.88 34.41 -17.11
N GLU A 196 0.73 35.44 -17.93
CA GLU A 196 1.44 35.63 -19.19
C GLU A 196 2.92 36.01 -19.00
N GLN A 197 3.26 36.85 -18.01
CA GLN A 197 4.66 37.25 -17.77
C GLN A 197 5.50 36.11 -17.19
N VAL A 198 4.89 35.24 -16.37
CA VAL A 198 5.57 34.03 -15.88
C VAL A 198 5.81 33.04 -17.02
N ARG A 199 4.84 32.84 -17.93
CA ARG A 199 5.05 32.01 -19.13
C ARG A 199 6.11 32.60 -20.06
N ALA A 200 6.12 33.92 -20.26
CA ALA A 200 7.12 34.59 -21.09
C ALA A 200 8.54 34.47 -20.51
N ARG A 201 8.71 34.59 -19.19
CA ARG A 201 10.03 34.43 -18.54
C ARG A 201 10.56 33.00 -18.58
N PHE A 202 9.69 31.99 -18.52
CA PHE A 202 10.12 30.60 -18.71
C PHE A 202 10.38 30.25 -20.19
N ALA A 203 9.72 30.92 -21.13
CA ALA A 203 9.95 30.73 -22.56
C ALA A 203 11.29 31.33 -23.05
N HIS A 204 11.80 32.38 -22.40
CA HIS A 204 12.97 33.11 -22.89
C HIS A 204 14.33 32.61 -22.39
N ASN A 205 14.35 31.78 -21.32
CA ASN A 205 15.61 31.32 -20.69
C ASN A 205 16.01 29.88 -21.01
N ASN A 206 15.21 29.15 -21.79
CA ASN A 206 15.60 27.82 -22.22
C ASN A 206 16.23 27.93 -23.60
N ASN A 207 17.54 27.68 -23.66
CA ASN A 207 18.26 27.37 -24.90
C ASN A 207 17.56 26.18 -25.57
N ILE A 208 16.52 26.45 -26.37
CA ILE A 208 15.75 25.44 -27.10
C ILE A 208 16.75 24.64 -27.92
N ALA A 209 16.79 23.33 -27.68
CA ALA A 209 17.69 22.45 -28.40
C ALA A 209 17.36 22.54 -29.90
N SER A 210 18.35 22.86 -30.73
CA SER A 210 18.20 22.95 -32.20
C SER A 210 18.02 21.57 -32.88
N CYS A 211 17.61 20.56 -32.14
CA CYS A 211 17.41 19.20 -32.63
C CYS A 211 16.10 19.12 -33.41
N LYS A 212 16.20 18.69 -34.67
CA LYS A 212 15.05 18.54 -35.59
C LYS A 212 14.08 17.45 -35.13
N GLU A 213 14.56 16.43 -34.42
CA GLU A 213 13.77 15.31 -33.97
C GLU A 213 14.24 14.86 -32.58
N TYR A 214 13.28 14.66 -31.67
CA TYR A 214 13.56 14.13 -30.34
C TYR A 214 13.66 12.60 -30.39
N ARG A 215 14.86 12.06 -30.20
CA ARG A 215 15.09 10.62 -30.10
C ARG A 215 15.56 10.27 -28.68
N VAL A 216 14.81 9.41 -27.99
CA VAL A 216 15.17 8.97 -26.63
C VAL A 216 16.47 8.17 -26.68
N ASN A 217 17.48 8.59 -25.93
CA ASN A 217 18.71 7.83 -25.77
C ASN A 217 18.52 6.73 -24.72
N MET A 218 18.46 5.48 -25.15
CA MET A 218 18.33 4.31 -24.24
C MET A 218 19.59 4.05 -23.40
N GLN A 219 20.71 4.73 -23.71
CA GLN A 219 21.98 4.60 -23.01
C GLN A 219 22.26 5.75 -22.02
N ALA A 220 21.40 6.77 -21.97
CA ALA A 220 21.58 7.89 -21.05
C ALA A 220 21.27 7.48 -19.61
N ALA A 221 21.98 8.08 -18.65
CA ALA A 221 21.77 7.86 -17.22
C ALA A 221 20.35 8.25 -16.78
N ASN A 222 19.77 9.26 -17.43
CA ASN A 222 18.41 9.72 -17.17
C ASN A 222 17.46 9.25 -18.27
N PHE A 223 16.43 8.51 -17.89
CA PHE A 223 15.40 8.06 -18.81
C PHE A 223 14.62 9.26 -19.37
N GLY A 224 14.56 9.38 -20.69
CA GLY A 224 13.91 10.52 -21.36
C GLY A 224 14.85 11.69 -21.68
N GLU A 225 16.15 11.44 -21.71
CA GLU A 225 17.13 12.34 -22.33
C GLU A 225 17.20 12.07 -23.84
N CYS A 226 17.22 13.13 -24.64
CA CYS A 226 17.40 13.03 -26.08
C CYS A 226 18.85 12.60 -26.40
N VAL A 227 19.11 12.05 -27.59
CA VAL A 227 20.48 11.77 -28.09
C VAL A 227 21.39 13.01 -28.02
N CYS A 228 20.83 14.22 -28.04
CA CYS A 228 21.58 15.46 -27.85
C CYS A 228 21.92 15.82 -26.40
N GLY A 229 21.59 14.97 -25.42
CA GLY A 229 21.89 15.20 -24.00
C GLY A 229 20.96 16.21 -23.31
N ARG A 230 19.77 16.47 -23.88
CA ARG A 230 18.79 17.41 -23.32
C ARG A 230 17.45 16.75 -23.06
N PRO A 231 16.73 17.16 -21.99
CA PRO A 231 15.46 16.56 -21.64
C PRO A 231 14.37 16.91 -22.66
N LYS A 232 13.30 16.10 -22.70
CA LYS A 232 12.12 16.30 -23.56
C LYS A 232 11.52 17.71 -23.48
N ALA A 233 11.59 18.36 -22.31
CA ALA A 233 11.03 19.69 -22.07
C ALA A 233 11.74 20.83 -22.82
N GLU A 234 12.96 20.61 -23.31
CA GLU A 234 13.76 21.63 -24.01
C GLU A 234 13.64 21.56 -25.54
N HIS A 235 12.82 20.63 -26.06
CA HIS A 235 12.61 20.46 -27.49
C HIS A 235 11.35 21.20 -27.95
N THR A 236 11.36 21.71 -29.18
CA THR A 236 10.16 22.32 -29.77
C THR A 236 9.05 21.28 -29.95
N ALA A 237 7.80 21.74 -29.95
CA ALA A 237 6.65 20.86 -30.20
C ALA A 237 6.73 20.15 -31.57
N GLU A 238 7.43 20.74 -32.54
CA GLU A 238 7.67 20.14 -33.86
C GLU A 238 8.61 18.92 -33.77
N ALA A 239 9.71 19.03 -33.02
CA ALA A 239 10.64 17.93 -32.80
C ALA A 239 10.00 16.75 -32.02
N LEU A 240 8.98 17.03 -31.21
CA LEU A 240 8.21 16.00 -30.50
C LEU A 240 7.18 15.28 -31.40
N LYS A 241 6.63 15.98 -32.40
CA LYS A 241 5.64 15.38 -33.32
C LYS A 241 6.25 14.36 -34.27
N GLY A 242 7.49 14.57 -34.70
CA GLY A 242 8.21 13.61 -35.57
C GLY A 242 8.33 12.22 -34.95
N ALA A 243 8.55 12.14 -33.64
CA ALA A 243 8.68 10.87 -32.91
C ALA A 243 7.36 10.12 -32.71
N GLU A 244 6.21 10.79 -32.80
CA GLU A 244 4.90 10.13 -32.66
C GLU A 244 4.40 9.53 -33.98
N THR A 245 4.78 10.12 -35.12
CA THR A 245 4.32 9.65 -36.44
C THR A 245 4.90 8.29 -36.87
N GLU A 246 6.00 7.84 -36.24
CA GLU A 246 6.59 6.53 -36.53
C GLU A 246 6.16 5.42 -35.56
N ARG A 247 5.33 5.75 -34.55
CA ARG A 247 4.59 4.74 -33.80
C ARG A 247 3.48 4.21 -34.69
N GLN A 248 3.85 3.35 -35.64
CA GLN A 248 2.93 2.40 -36.25
C GLN A 248 2.09 1.82 -35.10
N ALA A 249 0.78 2.02 -35.17
CA ALA A 249 -0.15 1.44 -34.21
C ALA A 249 0.03 -0.08 -34.28
N VAL A 250 0.87 -0.61 -33.39
CA VAL A 250 0.99 -2.04 -33.20
C VAL A 250 -0.38 -2.46 -32.71
N ASP A 251 -1.06 -3.27 -33.52
CA ASP A 251 -2.40 -3.75 -33.25
C ASP A 251 -2.47 -4.30 -31.82
N GLU A 252 -3.45 -3.83 -31.04
CA GLU A 252 -3.61 -4.20 -29.63
C GLU A 252 -3.70 -5.73 -29.49
N GLU A 253 -4.23 -6.40 -30.51
CA GLU A 253 -4.35 -7.84 -30.59
C GLU A 253 -2.98 -8.53 -30.75
N GLU A 254 -2.06 -7.94 -31.51
CA GLU A 254 -0.69 -8.44 -31.65
C GLU A 254 0.13 -8.22 -30.36
N LEU A 255 -0.07 -7.09 -29.69
CA LEU A 255 0.59 -6.79 -28.41
C LEU A 255 0.11 -7.72 -27.30
N ARG A 256 -1.21 -7.99 -27.24
CA ARG A 256 -1.78 -9.00 -26.33
C ARG A 256 -1.26 -10.40 -26.64
N LYS A 257 -1.12 -10.75 -27.92
CA LYS A 257 -0.58 -12.05 -28.35
C LYS A 257 0.89 -12.21 -27.94
N LYS A 258 1.71 -11.16 -28.04
CA LYS A 258 3.12 -11.17 -27.59
C LYS A 258 3.25 -11.20 -26.06
N MET A 259 2.40 -10.49 -25.32
CA MET A 259 2.41 -10.52 -23.84
C MET A 259 1.90 -11.85 -23.27
N THR A 260 0.94 -12.50 -23.94
CA THR A 260 0.43 -13.83 -23.54
C THR A 260 1.25 -15.00 -24.11
N ALA A 261 2.12 -14.74 -25.07
CA ALA A 261 3.13 -15.69 -25.56
C ALA A 261 4.38 -15.74 -24.68
N ARG A 262 4.27 -15.40 -23.38
CA ARG A 262 5.27 -15.85 -22.39
C ARG A 262 5.45 -17.35 -22.55
N GLU A 263 6.70 -17.76 -22.75
CA GLU A 263 7.14 -19.10 -23.13
C GLU A 263 6.32 -20.19 -22.45
N LYS A 264 5.36 -20.74 -23.19
CA LYS A 264 4.61 -21.91 -22.73
C LYS A 264 5.60 -23.04 -22.60
N THR A 265 5.62 -23.64 -21.44
CA THR A 265 6.54 -24.70 -21.09
C THR A 265 6.26 -25.94 -21.94
N THR A 266 7.32 -26.53 -22.48
CA THR A 266 7.28 -27.71 -23.36
C THR A 266 7.16 -29.02 -22.59
N CYS A 267 6.52 -29.01 -21.42
CA CYS A 267 6.30 -30.24 -20.65
C CYS A 267 5.32 -31.14 -21.41
N LYS A 268 5.73 -32.38 -21.69
CA LYS A 268 4.93 -33.38 -22.42
C LYS A 268 3.61 -33.69 -21.72
N GLU A 269 3.62 -33.70 -20.40
CA GLU A 269 2.46 -33.95 -19.56
C GLU A 269 2.53 -33.04 -18.32
N PHE A 270 1.42 -32.41 -17.95
CA PHE A 270 1.32 -31.74 -16.66
C PHE A 270 1.14 -32.82 -15.61
N VAL A 271 2.02 -32.88 -14.61
CA VAL A 271 1.88 -33.78 -13.44
C VAL A 271 1.81 -32.89 -12.21
N LEU A 272 0.69 -32.96 -11.49
CA LEU A 272 0.45 -32.10 -10.34
C LEU A 272 1.36 -32.57 -9.20
N ASP A 273 2.21 -31.68 -8.69
CA ASP A 273 3.06 -31.95 -7.55
C ASP A 273 2.20 -32.07 -6.27
N MET A 274 2.32 -33.21 -5.58
CA MET A 274 1.57 -33.52 -4.35
C MET A 274 2.40 -33.28 -3.09
N ASP A 275 3.61 -32.72 -3.21
CA ASP A 275 4.42 -32.41 -2.04
C ASP A 275 3.75 -31.35 -1.15
N PRO A 276 3.65 -31.57 0.17
CA PRO A 276 2.96 -30.66 1.09
C PRO A 276 3.68 -29.31 1.26
N ASN A 277 4.95 -29.22 0.83
CA ASN A 277 5.71 -27.98 0.80
C ASN A 277 5.60 -27.23 -0.54
N ALA A 278 5.07 -27.85 -1.59
CA ALA A 278 4.88 -27.20 -2.88
C ALA A 278 3.57 -26.38 -2.88
N PRO A 279 3.56 -25.15 -3.41
CA PRO A 279 2.32 -24.39 -3.58
C PRO A 279 1.32 -25.16 -4.46
N PHE A 280 0.08 -25.22 -3.97
CA PHE A 280 -0.99 -25.98 -4.62
C PHE A 280 -1.17 -25.55 -6.10
N GLY A 281 -1.14 -26.52 -7.02
CA GLY A 281 -1.30 -26.25 -8.45
C GLY A 281 0.00 -26.13 -9.26
N GLN A 282 1.16 -26.43 -8.64
CA GLN A 282 2.45 -26.48 -9.32
C GLN A 282 2.65 -27.83 -10.02
N CYS A 283 3.20 -27.81 -11.24
CA CYS A 283 3.66 -29.02 -11.91
C CYS A 283 4.96 -29.51 -11.27
N THR A 284 5.29 -30.80 -11.39
CA THR A 284 6.59 -31.36 -10.96
C THR A 284 7.80 -30.68 -11.64
N CYS A 285 7.61 -29.98 -12.75
CA CYS A 285 8.64 -29.14 -13.37
C CYS A 285 8.87 -27.78 -12.66
N GLY A 286 8.17 -27.52 -11.56
CA GLY A 286 8.29 -26.30 -10.78
C GLY A 286 7.53 -25.10 -11.36
N ARG A 287 6.71 -25.28 -12.39
CA ARG A 287 5.95 -24.18 -13.01
C ARG A 287 4.44 -24.32 -12.81
N PRO A 288 3.70 -23.19 -12.71
CA PRO A 288 2.27 -23.23 -12.45
C PRO A 288 1.50 -23.72 -13.68
N LYS A 289 0.32 -24.32 -13.44
CA LYS A 289 -0.57 -24.83 -14.50
C LYS A 289 -0.84 -23.86 -15.67
N LYS A 290 -0.83 -22.55 -15.42
CA LYS A 290 -1.07 -21.49 -16.43
C LYS A 290 0.03 -21.39 -17.49
N GLU A 291 1.23 -21.89 -17.22
CA GLU A 291 2.37 -21.85 -18.15
C GLU A 291 2.47 -23.10 -19.04
N HIS A 292 1.59 -24.09 -18.87
CA HIS A 292 1.57 -25.28 -19.70
C HIS A 292 0.70 -25.10 -20.93
N LEU A 293 1.06 -25.79 -22.01
CA LEU A 293 0.19 -25.92 -23.18
C LEU A 293 -1.11 -26.63 -22.79
N GLU A 294 -2.23 -26.20 -23.36
CA GLU A 294 -3.54 -26.83 -23.10
C GLU A 294 -3.57 -28.32 -23.45
N THR A 295 -2.74 -28.74 -24.40
CA THR A 295 -2.56 -30.14 -24.79
C THR A 295 -2.05 -30.98 -23.62
N SER A 296 -1.09 -30.47 -22.85
CA SER A 296 -0.50 -31.15 -21.69
C SER A 296 -1.44 -31.18 -20.46
N ILE A 297 -2.44 -30.30 -20.42
CA ILE A 297 -3.45 -30.26 -19.35
C ILE A 297 -4.61 -31.22 -19.64
N LYS A 298 -5.01 -31.35 -20.92
CA LYS A 298 -6.14 -32.19 -21.33
C LYS A 298 -5.89 -33.69 -21.14
N SER A 299 -4.64 -34.15 -21.18
CA SER A 299 -4.28 -35.57 -20.96
C SER A 299 -4.68 -36.09 -19.57
N GLN A 300 -4.64 -35.24 -18.53
CA GLN A 300 -5.07 -35.65 -17.19
C GLN A 300 -6.60 -35.81 -17.09
N ALA A 301 -7.36 -34.97 -17.80
CA ALA A 301 -8.83 -34.98 -17.72
C ALA A 301 -9.43 -36.25 -18.36
N SER A 302 -8.78 -36.81 -19.39
CA SER A 302 -9.20 -38.07 -20.01
C SER A 302 -8.92 -39.29 -19.13
N ASN A 303 -7.80 -39.30 -18.39
CA ASN A 303 -7.41 -40.45 -17.58
C ASN A 303 -8.31 -40.63 -16.34
N HIS A 304 -8.82 -39.55 -15.75
CA HIS A 304 -9.66 -39.65 -14.55
C HIS A 304 -11.10 -40.10 -14.83
N ARG A 305 -11.55 -40.10 -16.10
CA ARG A 305 -12.92 -40.53 -16.44
C ARG A 305 -13.07 -42.03 -16.61
N SER A 306 -11.97 -42.78 -16.73
CA SER A 306 -12.00 -44.21 -17.07
C SER A 306 -12.23 -45.16 -15.87
N THR A 307 -12.18 -44.70 -14.62
CA THR A 307 -12.27 -45.58 -13.44
C THR A 307 -13.60 -45.51 -12.69
N ARG A 308 -14.57 -44.68 -13.12
CA ARG A 308 -15.95 -44.80 -12.62
C ARG A 308 -16.68 -45.91 -13.35
N GLY A 309 -16.31 -47.14 -12.99
CA GLY A 309 -17.06 -48.35 -13.28
C GLY A 309 -18.52 -48.18 -12.90
N THR A 310 -19.37 -48.37 -13.91
CA THR A 310 -20.62 -49.14 -13.91
C THR A 310 -21.04 -49.81 -12.59
N HIS A 311 -21.37 -49.04 -11.56
CA HIS A 311 -22.32 -49.51 -10.54
C HIS A 311 -23.72 -49.34 -11.10
N ALA A 312 -24.19 -50.39 -11.78
CA ALA A 312 -25.57 -50.58 -12.18
C ALA A 312 -26.50 -50.42 -10.97
N ARG A 313 -27.11 -49.25 -10.81
CA ARG A 313 -28.23 -49.05 -9.91
C ARG A 313 -29.44 -49.76 -10.50
N THR A 314 -29.68 -50.98 -10.03
CA THR A 314 -30.94 -51.71 -10.17
C THR A 314 -32.08 -50.81 -9.71
N ARG A 315 -32.94 -50.43 -10.67
CA ARG A 315 -34.16 -49.67 -10.43
C ARG A 315 -35.16 -50.54 -9.67
N GLY A 316 -35.35 -50.26 -8.39
CA GLY A 316 -36.49 -50.75 -7.61
C GLY A 316 -37.77 -50.10 -8.11
N ARG A 317 -38.50 -50.82 -8.97
CA ARG A 317 -39.84 -50.50 -9.46
C ARG A 317 -40.84 -50.62 -8.31
N ARG A 318 -41.13 -49.53 -7.59
CA ARG A 318 -42.27 -49.48 -6.66
C ARG A 318 -43.55 -49.22 -7.44
N THR A 319 -44.32 -50.28 -7.61
CA THR A 319 -45.76 -50.25 -7.89
C THR A 319 -46.47 -49.53 -6.74
N ARG A 320 -47.22 -48.46 -7.05
CA ARG A 320 -48.26 -47.96 -6.14
C ARG A 320 -49.60 -48.38 -6.73
N LEU A 321 -50.16 -49.41 -6.11
CA LEU A 321 -51.55 -49.82 -6.21
C LEU A 321 -52.44 -48.65 -5.82
N GLY A 322 -53.55 -48.50 -6.54
CA GLY A 322 -54.54 -47.47 -6.30
C GLY A 322 -55.36 -47.69 -5.04
N ALA A 323 -56.13 -46.66 -4.72
CA ALA A 323 -57.36 -46.77 -3.95
C ALA A 323 -58.35 -45.74 -4.53
N PRO A 324 -59.57 -46.15 -4.90
CA PRO A 324 -60.69 -45.26 -5.12
C PRO A 324 -61.42 -45.03 -3.78
N MET A 325 -61.98 -43.84 -3.57
CA MET A 325 -63.19 -43.67 -2.76
C MET A 325 -63.93 -42.41 -3.19
N GLU A 326 -65.15 -42.68 -3.70
CA GLU A 326 -66.42 -41.96 -3.61
C GLU A 326 -66.45 -40.43 -3.52
#